data_AF-A0A7X8AMF1-F1
#
_entry.id   AF-A0A7X8AMF1-F1
#
_cell.length_a   1.000
_cell.length_b   1.000
_cell.length_c   1.000
_cell.angle_alpha   90.00
_cell.angle_beta   90.00
_cell.angle_gamma   90.00
#
_symmetry.space_group_name_H-M   'P 1'
#
loop_
_entity.id
_entity.type
_entity.pdbx_description
1 polymer ?
#
loop_
_entity_poly.entity_id
_entity_poly.type
_entity_poly.pdbx_seq_one_letter_code
_entity_poly.pdbx_strand_id
1 'polypeptide(L)'
;MNIRGVVTDEGVNWMGDYYLRYSLEAEVYAEPRGFNRVFVFAKPFLAMGHNQPQQDYTASAEVRGLRLQWGAGVHLTDYLDLMLQTHKWYIFGDGKDAWTAEGPGGQWTAVTLRCRFDTRQRR
;
A
#
# COMPACT_ATOMS: atom_id res chain seq x y z
N MET A 1 2.92 8.48 -16.63
CA MET A 1 2.34 8.28 -15.29
C MET A 1 1.04 7.52 -15.49
N ASN A 2 1.00 6.23 -15.14
CA ASN A 2 -0.17 5.37 -15.34
C ASN A 2 -0.76 5.11 -13.95
N ILE A 3 -1.76 5.89 -13.54
CA ILE A 3 -2.48 5.67 -12.30
C ILE A 3 -3.59 4.66 -12.64
N ARG A 4 -3.42 3.40 -12.22
CA ARG A 4 -4.50 2.41 -12.22
C ARG A 4 -4.97 2.27 -10.78
N GLY A 5 -6.03 2.99 -10.43
CA GLY A 5 -6.76 2.74 -9.18
C GLY A 5 -7.67 1.54 -9.39
N VAL A 6 -7.39 0.44 -8.70
CA VAL A 6 -8.33 -0.68 -8.57
C VAL A 6 -8.89 -0.60 -7.15
N VAL A 7 -10.20 -0.36 -7.04
CA VAL A 7 -10.92 -0.48 -5.78
C VAL A 7 -11.34 -1.94 -5.68
N THR A 8 -10.71 -2.72 -4.79
CA THR A 8 -11.18 -4.06 -4.44
C THR A 8 -11.94 -3.99 -3.12
N ASP A 9 -13.19 -4.44 -3.12
CA ASP A 9 -14.08 -4.47 -1.93
C ASP A 9 -13.57 -5.41 -0.82
N GLU A 10 -12.60 -6.28 -1.11
CA GLU A 10 -12.10 -7.30 -0.19
C GLU A 10 -11.22 -6.74 0.94
N GLY A 11 -10.90 -5.44 0.94
CA GLY A 11 -9.92 -4.86 1.85
C GLY A 11 -10.45 -4.20 3.12
N VAL A 12 -11.76 -3.97 3.28
CA VAL A 12 -12.28 -2.96 4.23
C VAL A 12 -13.21 -3.53 5.32
N ASN A 13 -13.66 -4.77 5.23
CA ASN A 13 -14.65 -5.33 6.17
C ASN A 13 -14.12 -5.56 7.61
N TRP A 14 -12.80 -5.59 7.82
CA TRP A 14 -12.21 -5.70 9.16
C TRP A 14 -12.01 -4.35 9.85
N MET A 15 -12.37 -3.23 9.17
CA MET A 15 -12.18 -1.86 9.63
C MET A 15 -13.43 -1.25 10.29
N GLY A 16 -14.13 -2.05 11.11
CA GLY A 16 -15.45 -1.74 11.69
C GLY A 16 -15.75 -0.26 11.93
N ASP A 17 -16.90 0.22 11.45
CA ASP A 17 -17.43 1.60 11.48
C ASP A 17 -16.53 2.73 10.94
N TYR A 18 -15.25 2.48 10.68
CA TYR A 18 -14.29 3.40 10.05
C TYR A 18 -14.13 3.07 8.57
N TYR A 19 -15.23 3.16 7.82
CA TYR A 19 -15.11 3.14 6.36
C TYR A 19 -14.32 4.39 5.93
N LEU A 20 -13.14 4.19 5.35
CA LEU A 20 -12.32 5.27 4.84
C LEU A 20 -12.84 5.65 3.46
N ARG A 21 -13.10 6.93 3.26
CA ARG A 21 -13.81 7.41 2.07
C ARG A 21 -12.92 7.50 0.84
N TYR A 22 -11.66 7.83 1.07
CA TYR A 22 -10.68 8.01 -0.01
C TYR A 22 -9.43 7.21 0.31
N SER A 23 -8.85 6.61 -0.73
CA SER A 23 -7.55 5.97 -0.67
C SER A 23 -6.64 6.51 -1.76
N LEU A 24 -5.35 6.61 -1.44
CA LEU A 24 -4.31 6.96 -2.40
C LEU A 24 -3.18 5.96 -2.26
N GLU A 25 -2.90 5.19 -3.32
CA GLU A 25 -1.75 4.31 -3.38
C GLU A 25 -0.74 4.82 -4.40
N ALA A 26 0.52 4.84 -4.01
CA ALA A 26 1.63 5.12 -4.91
C ALA A 26 2.67 4.00 -4.81
N GLU A 27 3.47 3.87 -5.86
CA GLU A 27 4.50 2.86 -5.96
C GLU A 27 5.77 3.49 -6.53
N VAL A 28 6.87 3.40 -5.79
CA VAL A 28 8.16 4.00 -6.16
C VAL A 28 9.23 2.93 -6.14
N TYR A 29 10.03 2.90 -7.21
CA TYR A 29 11.17 2.00 -7.39
C TYR A 29 12.42 2.82 -7.64
N ALA A 30 13.54 2.40 -7.05
CA ALA A 30 14.85 2.97 -7.31
C ALA A 30 15.88 1.86 -7.53
N GLU A 31 16.68 2.02 -8.57
CA GLU A 31 17.76 1.11 -8.93
C GLU A 31 19.11 1.83 -8.78
N PRO A 32 20.08 1.28 -8.04
CA PRO A 32 21.41 1.86 -7.95
C PRO A 32 22.13 1.77 -9.30
N ARG A 33 22.72 2.88 -9.73
CA ARG A 33 23.54 2.92 -10.95
C ARG A 33 24.69 1.93 -10.83
N GLY A 34 24.79 1.00 -11.79
CA GLY A 34 25.86 -0.02 -11.84
C GLY A 34 25.43 -1.41 -11.36
N PHE A 35 24.28 -1.55 -10.72
CA PHE A 35 23.71 -2.83 -10.28
C PHE A 35 22.25 -2.95 -10.72
N ASN A 36 22.03 -3.00 -12.03
CA ASN A 36 20.71 -3.01 -12.69
C ASN A 36 19.88 -4.29 -12.44
N ARG A 37 20.28 -5.12 -11.48
CA ARG A 37 19.53 -6.30 -11.03
C ARG A 37 18.94 -6.12 -9.65
N VAL A 38 19.37 -5.13 -8.88
CA VAL A 38 18.88 -4.90 -7.52
C VAL A 38 18.04 -3.63 -7.54
N PHE A 39 16.93 -3.63 -6.81
CA PHE A 39 16.11 -2.45 -6.63
C PHE A 39 15.64 -2.34 -5.19
N VAL A 40 15.35 -1.13 -4.78
CA VAL A 40 14.59 -0.83 -3.56
C VAL A 40 13.25 -0.24 -3.95
N PHE A 41 12.25 -0.43 -3.09
CA PHE A 41 10.92 0.06 -3.37
C PHE A 41 10.19 0.50 -2.11
N ALA A 42 9.22 1.39 -2.31
CA ALA A 42 8.24 1.78 -1.32
C ALA A 42 6.87 1.93 -1.97
N LYS A 43 5.83 1.47 -1.27
CA LYS A 43 4.42 1.57 -1.66
C LYS A 43 3.63 2.19 -0.50
N PRO A 44 3.57 3.52 -0.42
CA PRO A 44 2.68 4.18 0.53
C PRO A 44 1.22 4.06 0.05
N PHE A 45 0.34 3.75 0.98
CA PHE A 45 -1.10 3.77 0.82
C PHE A 45 -1.69 4.65 1.93
N LEU A 46 -2.35 5.74 1.54
CA LEU A 46 -3.01 6.66 2.45
C LEU A 46 -4.50 6.33 2.49
N ALA A 47 -5.01 6.29 3.71
CA ALA A 47 -6.39 6.11 4.07
C ALA A 47 -6.92 7.43 4.64
N MET A 48 -7.94 8.02 4.01
CA MET A 48 -8.39 9.38 4.30
C MET A 48 -9.91 9.48 4.49
N GLY A 49 -10.29 10.46 5.31
CA GLY A 49 -11.66 10.86 5.56
C GLY A 49 -12.36 10.06 6.65
N HIS A 50 -13.57 10.52 6.99
CA HIS A 50 -14.47 9.90 7.96
C HIS A 50 -15.73 9.45 7.24
N ASN A 51 -16.22 8.26 7.57
CA ASN A 51 -17.56 7.83 7.19
C ASN A 51 -18.42 7.71 8.44
N GLN A 52 -18.61 8.83 9.14
CA GLN A 52 -19.65 8.92 10.16
C GLN A 52 -21.04 8.82 9.49
N PRO A 53 -22.07 8.35 10.21
CA PRO A 53 -23.45 8.36 9.72
C PRO A 53 -23.84 9.72 9.15
N GLN A 54 -24.66 9.74 8.10
CA GLN A 54 -25.02 10.92 7.30
C GLN A 54 -25.53 12.16 8.09
N GLN A 55 -25.82 12.03 9.38
CA GLN A 55 -26.41 13.08 10.22
C GLN A 55 -25.38 14.12 10.70
N ASP A 56 -24.10 13.78 10.86
CA ASP A 56 -23.01 14.70 11.30
C ASP A 56 -21.96 14.96 10.19
N TYR A 57 -22.44 15.02 8.96
CA TYR A 57 -21.62 14.94 7.76
C TYR A 57 -20.74 16.18 7.51
N THR A 58 -19.43 16.04 7.72
CA THR A 58 -18.43 16.98 7.22
C THR A 58 -17.48 16.28 6.25
N ALA A 59 -17.38 16.79 5.01
CA ALA A 59 -16.44 16.28 4.02
C ALA A 59 -15.00 16.63 4.46
N SER A 60 -14.33 15.70 5.11
CA SER A 60 -12.91 15.82 5.50
C SER A 60 -12.04 14.88 4.67
N ALA A 61 -10.91 15.39 4.18
CA ALA A 61 -9.86 14.63 3.50
C ALA A 61 -8.67 14.32 4.44
N GLU A 62 -8.90 14.37 5.74
CA GLU A 62 -7.87 14.13 6.75
C GLU A 62 -7.31 12.71 6.65
N VAL A 63 -5.98 12.59 6.76
CA VAL A 63 -5.28 11.30 6.76
C VAL A 63 -5.50 10.60 8.10
N ARG A 64 -6.09 9.40 8.04
CA ARG A 64 -6.40 8.57 9.21
C ARG A 64 -5.55 7.30 9.28
N GLY A 65 -4.99 6.87 8.15
CA GLY A 65 -4.04 5.78 8.12
C GLY A 65 -3.01 5.95 7.03
N LEU A 66 -1.81 5.45 7.28
CA LEU A 66 -0.77 5.21 6.31
C LEU A 66 -0.38 3.74 6.41
N ARG A 67 -0.62 2.97 5.35
CA ARG A 67 0.02 1.69 5.13
C ARG A 67 1.29 1.93 4.34
N LEU A 68 2.42 1.45 4.85
CA LEU A 68 3.67 1.47 4.11
C LEU A 68 4.11 0.04 3.84
N GLN A 69 4.34 -0.27 2.57
CA GLN A 69 5.10 -1.46 2.17
C GLN A 69 6.45 -1.00 1.63
N TRP A 70 7.54 -1.62 2.04
CA TRP A 70 8.87 -1.26 1.56
C TRP A 70 9.79 -2.45 1.59
N GLY A 71 10.88 -2.35 0.85
CA GLY A 71 11.90 -3.39 0.86
C GLY A 71 12.85 -3.30 -0.30
N ALA A 72 13.45 -4.43 -0.60
CA ALA A 72 14.40 -4.59 -1.68
C ALA A 72 14.10 -5.87 -2.45
N GLY A 73 14.52 -5.89 -3.71
CA GLY A 73 14.35 -7.05 -4.56
C GLY A 73 15.45 -7.17 -5.59
N VAL A 74 15.42 -8.30 -6.26
CA VAL A 74 16.30 -8.63 -7.37
C VAL A 74 15.50 -9.05 -8.59
N HIS A 75 15.87 -8.54 -9.75
CA HIS A 75 15.37 -9.00 -11.04
C HIS A 75 15.97 -10.39 -11.32
N LEU A 76 15.12 -11.42 -11.28
CA LEU A 76 15.52 -12.78 -11.66
C LEU A 76 15.55 -12.91 -13.18
N THR A 77 14.57 -12.31 -13.85
CA THR A 77 14.44 -12.22 -15.31
C THR A 77 13.89 -10.85 -15.69
N ASP A 78 13.73 -10.58 -17.00
CA ASP A 78 13.12 -9.34 -17.49
C ASP A 78 11.66 -9.14 -17.04
N TYR A 79 10.99 -10.21 -16.60
CA TYR A 79 9.57 -10.21 -16.23
C TYR A 79 9.30 -10.77 -14.83
N LEU A 80 10.31 -11.23 -14.09
CA LEU A 80 10.15 -11.82 -12.77
C LEU A 80 11.13 -11.21 -11.77
N ASP A 81 10.59 -10.76 -10.64
CA ASP A 81 11.36 -10.21 -9.54
C ASP A 81 11.14 -11.02 -8.26
N LEU A 82 12.21 -11.21 -7.48
CA LEU A 82 12.16 -11.72 -6.12
C LEU A 82 12.31 -10.55 -5.15
N MET A 83 11.42 -10.44 -4.17
CA MET A 83 11.34 -9.27 -3.29
C MET A 83 11.24 -9.70 -1.83
N LEU A 84 12.05 -9.07 -0.97
CA LEU A 84 11.83 -9.07 0.47
C LEU A 84 11.04 -7.80 0.80
N GLN A 85 9.83 -7.97 1.31
CA GLN A 85 8.89 -6.89 1.59
C GLN A 85 8.53 -6.87 3.07
N THR A 86 8.63 -5.70 3.68
CA THR A 86 8.04 -5.39 4.98
C THR A 86 6.81 -4.51 4.78
N HIS A 87 5.80 -4.73 5.60
CA HIS A 87 4.55 -3.99 5.62
C HIS A 87 4.28 -3.49 7.03
N LYS A 88 3.71 -2.30 7.16
CA LYS A 88 3.23 -1.76 8.43
C LYS A 88 2.11 -0.74 8.23
N TRP A 89 1.14 -0.73 9.13
CA TRP A 89 0.19 0.37 9.26
C TRP A 89 0.63 1.37 10.34
N TYR A 90 0.33 2.63 10.07
CA TYR A 90 0.39 3.75 10.98
C TYR A 90 -1.00 4.37 11.01
N ILE A 91 -1.69 4.28 12.15
CA ILE A 91 -3.04 4.83 12.32
C ILE A 91 -2.94 6.13 13.10
N PHE A 92 -3.72 7.13 12.68
CA PHE A 92 -3.70 8.48 13.22
C PHE A 92 -5.08 8.83 13.81
N GLY A 93 -5.08 9.56 14.93
CA GLY A 93 -6.30 9.99 15.63
C GLY A 93 -6.75 9.03 16.73
N ASP A 94 -7.98 9.24 17.17
CA ASP A 94 -8.59 8.48 18.28
C ASP A 94 -8.87 7.02 17.88
N GLY A 95 -8.67 6.10 18.82
CA GLY A 95 -8.85 4.65 18.59
C GLY A 95 -7.61 3.91 18.07
N LYS A 96 -6.47 4.59 17.88
CA LYS A 96 -5.20 4.01 17.38
C LYS A 96 -4.75 2.72 18.10
N ASP A 97 -5.01 2.61 19.40
CA ASP A 97 -4.51 1.51 20.24
C ASP A 97 -5.23 0.18 19.93
N ALA A 98 -6.44 0.24 19.36
CA ALA A 98 -7.17 -0.96 18.90
C ALA A 98 -6.56 -1.59 17.63
N TRP A 99 -5.69 -0.86 16.92
CA TRP A 99 -5.11 -1.25 15.63
C TRP A 99 -3.64 -1.63 15.70
N THR A 100 -2.97 -1.34 16.82
CA THR A 100 -1.54 -1.64 17.04
C THR A 100 -1.28 -3.05 17.56
N ALA A 101 -2.31 -3.79 17.95
CA ALA A 101 -2.21 -5.20 18.31
C ALA A 101 -2.07 -6.08 17.05
N GLU A 102 -1.42 -7.25 17.20
CA GLU A 102 -0.98 -8.22 16.18
C GLU A 102 -2.09 -8.81 15.26
N GLY A 103 -2.91 -7.97 14.64
CA GLY A 103 -3.93 -8.31 13.64
C GLY A 103 -3.50 -7.99 12.20
N PRO A 104 -4.42 -7.96 11.21
CA PRO A 104 -4.11 -7.62 9.82
C PRO A 104 -3.50 -6.22 9.62
N GLY A 105 -3.58 -5.34 10.64
CA GLY A 105 -2.88 -4.05 10.71
C GLY A 105 -1.41 -4.11 11.17
N GLY A 106 -0.94 -5.27 11.64
CA GLY A 106 0.38 -5.46 12.22
C GLY A 106 1.54 -5.37 11.22
N GLN A 107 2.77 -5.35 11.76
CA GLN A 107 3.97 -5.41 10.95
C GLN A 107 4.24 -6.86 10.52
N TRP A 108 4.44 -7.08 9.23
CA TRP A 108 4.89 -8.37 8.72
C TRP A 108 6.00 -8.20 7.69
N THR A 109 6.79 -9.25 7.52
CA THR A 109 7.81 -9.34 6.49
C THR A 109 7.59 -10.63 5.71
N ALA A 110 7.62 -10.54 4.38
CA ALA A 110 7.44 -11.68 3.50
C ALA A 110 8.41 -11.65 2.33
N VAL A 111 8.74 -12.84 1.83
CA VAL A 111 9.38 -13.02 0.53
C VAL A 111 8.27 -13.16 -0.50
N THR A 112 8.34 -12.37 -1.57
CA THR A 112 7.29 -12.26 -2.60
C THR A 112 7.90 -12.37 -3.99
N LEU A 113 7.12 -12.88 -4.93
CA LEU A 113 7.45 -12.88 -6.35
C LEU A 113 6.56 -11.89 -7.08
N ARG A 114 7.14 -11.06 -7.94
CA ARG A 114 6.39 -10.11 -8.77
C ARG A 114 6.62 -10.41 -10.24
N CYS A 115 5.53 -10.66 -10.96
CA CYS A 115 5.53 -10.77 -12.41
C CYS A 115 5.27 -9.39 -13.05
N ARG A 116 6.15 -8.95 -13.95
CA ARG A 116 6.02 -7.73 -14.75
C ARG A 116 5.59 -8.12 -16.16
N PHE A 117 4.32 -7.91 -16.47
CA PHE A 117 3.81 -8.03 -17.82
C PHE A 117 3.82 -6.66 -18.47
N ASP A 118 4.85 -6.37 -19.28
CA ASP A 118 4.81 -5.17 -20.12
C ASP A 118 3.86 -5.42 -21.30
N THR A 119 2.75 -4.67 -21.32
CA THR A 119 1.76 -4.72 -22.42
C THR A 119 2.17 -3.83 -23.59
N ARG A 120 3.29 -3.10 -23.48
CA ARG A 120 3.85 -2.30 -24.57
C ARG A 120 4.75 -3.19 -25.41
N GLN A 121 4.15 -4.07 -26.21
CA GLN A 121 4.90 -4.73 -27.27
C GLN A 121 5.45 -3.70 -28.26
N ARG A 122 6.77 -3.78 -28.41
CA ARG A 122 7.64 -3.32 -29.49
C ARG A 122 6.93 -3.21 -30.85
N ARG A 123 7.04 -2.03 -31.47
CA ARG A 123 7.23 -1.91 -32.92
C ARG A 123 8.59 -1.28 -33.16
#